data_AF-A0A1F8MG48-F1
#
_entry.id   AF-A0A1F8MG48-F1
#
_cell.length_a   1.000
_cell.length_b   1.000
_cell.length_c   1.000
_cell.angle_alpha   90.00
_cell.angle_beta   90.00
_cell.angle_gamma   90.00
#
_symmetry.space_group_name_H-M   'P 1'
#
loop_
_entity.id
_entity.type
_entity.pdbx_description
1 polymer ?
#
loop_
_entity_poly.entity_id
_entity_poly.type
_entity_poly.pdbx_seq_one_letter_code
_entity_poly.pdbx_strand_id
1 'polypeptide(L)'
;MRSIISVVGKSSSGKTTLLEKLIAELKKRGYKVAIVKHSHHKDDLDTAAKDTWRFTKAGSELSVINSLDHLAIYRRMDNYFDPQDISNFVLWDFDILLTEGFKSSNYPKIEVHRNEQGQELLTDPKLLLAVVTDKPLDISMPQFSHDDVAGIADIIEKTIISQNNVSDLEIVVDGVPAKVSPYLKDVLARTLSAMIPDSQNNGEVKNLHISLRRKH
;
A
#
# COMPACT_ATOMS: atom_id res chain seq x y z
N MET A 1 7.41 -3.37 8.52
CA MET A 1 6.59 -2.40 7.76
C MET A 1 5.87 -3.16 6.65
N ARG A 2 4.66 -2.75 6.24
CA ARG A 2 3.93 -3.49 5.20
C ARG A 2 4.59 -3.24 3.84
N SER A 3 4.71 -4.28 3.01
CA SER A 3 5.29 -4.12 1.68
C SER A 3 4.40 -3.25 0.79
N ILE A 4 4.98 -2.22 0.18
CA ILE A 4 4.29 -1.34 -0.75
C ILE A 4 4.85 -1.57 -2.16
N ILE A 5 3.98 -1.89 -3.11
CA ILE A 5 4.34 -2.06 -4.51
C ILE A 5 3.38 -1.24 -5.38
N SER A 6 3.96 -0.42 -6.25
CA SER A 6 3.20 0.50 -7.11
C SER A 6 3.09 -0.04 -8.53
N VAL A 7 1.87 -0.17 -9.03
CA VAL A 7 1.58 -0.48 -10.43
C VAL A 7 1.35 0.84 -11.18
N VAL A 8 2.27 1.14 -12.09
CA VAL A 8 2.30 2.39 -12.86
C VAL A 8 2.17 2.13 -14.35
N GLY A 9 1.98 3.18 -15.13
CA GLY A 9 1.76 3.10 -16.57
C GLY A 9 0.95 4.28 -17.09
N LYS A 10 0.95 4.46 -18.40
CA LYS A 10 0.12 5.49 -19.06
C LYS A 10 -1.37 5.16 -18.92
N SER A 11 -2.23 6.13 -19.20
CA SER A 11 -3.69 5.89 -19.19
C SER A 11 -4.04 4.78 -20.18
N SER A 12 -5.04 3.97 -19.84
CA SER A 12 -5.49 2.85 -20.68
C SER A 12 -4.45 1.75 -20.97
N SER A 13 -3.33 1.68 -20.24
CA SER A 13 -2.33 0.60 -20.45
C SER A 13 -2.78 -0.79 -19.94
N GLY A 14 -3.83 -0.87 -19.11
CA GLY A 14 -4.34 -2.12 -18.54
C GLY A 14 -4.03 -2.33 -17.04
N LYS A 15 -3.56 -1.30 -16.33
CA LYS A 15 -3.22 -1.36 -14.89
C LYS A 15 -4.31 -1.98 -14.01
N THR A 16 -5.55 -1.49 -14.14
CA THR A 16 -6.66 -1.94 -13.29
C THR A 16 -6.95 -3.42 -13.50
N THR A 17 -6.99 -3.88 -14.76
CA THR A 17 -7.16 -5.30 -15.10
C THR A 17 -6.02 -6.16 -14.56
N LEU A 18 -4.77 -5.67 -14.65
CA LEU A 18 -3.63 -6.38 -14.07
C LEU A 18 -3.75 -6.47 -12.54
N LEU A 19 -4.12 -5.38 -11.88
CA LEU A 19 -4.28 -5.32 -10.42
C LEU A 19 -5.38 -6.27 -9.94
N GLU A 20 -6.52 -6.34 -10.62
CA GLU A 20 -7.60 -7.30 -10.31
C GLU A 20 -7.08 -8.74 -10.34
N LYS A 21 -6.35 -9.10 -11.41
CA LYS A 21 -5.74 -10.44 -11.56
C LYS A 21 -4.69 -10.70 -10.47
N LEU A 22 -3.84 -9.73 -10.16
CA LEU A 22 -2.81 -9.86 -9.12
C LEU A 22 -3.41 -9.99 -7.72
N ILE A 23 -4.47 -9.24 -7.40
CA ILE A 23 -5.17 -9.37 -6.13
C ILE A 23 -5.71 -10.79 -5.98
N ALA A 24 -6.35 -11.33 -7.03
CA ALA A 24 -6.88 -12.69 -7.00
C ALA A 24 -5.76 -13.74 -6.80
N GLU A 25 -4.65 -13.62 -7.53
CA GLU A 25 -3.52 -14.54 -7.45
C GLU A 25 -2.81 -14.47 -6.09
N LEU A 26 -2.51 -13.27 -5.58
CA LEU A 26 -1.86 -13.09 -4.27
C LEU A 26 -2.76 -13.59 -3.12
N LYS A 27 -4.07 -13.36 -3.20
CA LYS A 27 -5.01 -13.93 -2.23
C LYS A 27 -5.04 -15.46 -2.27
N LYS A 28 -4.97 -16.06 -3.46
CA LYS A 28 -4.85 -17.52 -3.62
C LYS A 28 -3.57 -18.07 -2.99
N ARG A 29 -2.49 -17.28 -2.98
CA ARG A 29 -1.22 -17.60 -2.30
C ARG A 29 -1.23 -17.34 -0.79
N GLY A 30 -2.33 -16.82 -0.24
CA GLY A 30 -2.50 -16.61 1.20
C GLY A 30 -2.17 -15.22 1.70
N TYR A 31 -1.87 -14.25 0.83
CA TYR A 31 -1.63 -12.87 1.23
C TYR A 31 -2.94 -12.12 1.49
N LYS A 32 -2.91 -11.28 2.51
CA LYS A 32 -3.88 -10.22 2.75
C LYS A 32 -3.46 -8.98 1.96
N VAL A 33 -4.27 -8.59 0.99
CA VAL A 33 -3.93 -7.53 0.03
C VAL A 33 -4.81 -6.30 0.27
N ALA A 34 -4.18 -5.14 0.43
CA ALA A 34 -4.82 -3.84 0.36
C ALA A 34 -4.50 -3.18 -0.98
N ILE A 35 -5.39 -2.28 -1.44
CA ILE A 35 -5.18 -1.50 -2.66
C ILE A 35 -5.53 -0.03 -2.43
N VAL A 36 -4.72 0.87 -3.00
CA VAL A 36 -5.00 2.30 -3.05
C VAL A 36 -4.82 2.79 -4.48
N LYS A 37 -5.78 3.59 -4.96
CA LYS A 37 -5.69 4.26 -6.26
C LYS A 37 -5.39 5.74 -6.07
N HIS A 38 -4.36 6.23 -6.75
CA HIS A 38 -4.09 7.65 -6.85
C HIS A 38 -4.94 8.26 -7.96
N SER A 39 -5.86 9.15 -7.59
CA SER A 39 -6.72 9.89 -8.53
C SER A 39 -6.44 11.39 -8.45
N HIS A 40 -6.37 12.03 -9.62
CA HIS A 40 -6.33 13.49 -9.73
C HIS A 40 -7.72 14.11 -9.94
N HIS A 41 -8.76 13.28 -10.09
CA HIS A 41 -10.13 13.73 -10.26
C HIS A 41 -10.72 14.05 -8.89
N LYS A 42 -11.01 15.33 -8.64
CA LYS A 42 -11.57 15.81 -7.36
C LYS A 42 -13.06 15.52 -7.18
N ASP A 43 -13.79 15.32 -8.28
CA ASP A 43 -15.23 15.67 -8.29
C ASP A 43 -16.21 14.48 -8.37
N ASP A 44 -15.74 13.23 -8.49
CA ASP A 44 -16.65 12.10 -8.79
C ASP A 44 -17.06 11.23 -7.59
N LEU A 45 -16.35 11.29 -6.45
CA LEU A 45 -16.55 10.31 -5.37
C LEU A 45 -17.48 10.77 -4.25
N ASP A 46 -17.45 12.05 -3.87
CA ASP A 46 -18.28 12.61 -2.79
C ASP A 46 -19.03 13.87 -3.25
N THR A 47 -20.30 13.69 -3.60
CA THR A 47 -21.14 14.75 -4.19
C THR A 47 -22.04 15.40 -3.15
N ALA A 48 -22.55 16.60 -3.44
CA ALA A 48 -23.36 17.37 -2.49
C ALA A 48 -24.65 16.66 -2.02
N ALA A 49 -25.11 15.64 -2.76
CA ALA A 49 -26.25 14.83 -2.39
C ALA A 49 -25.95 13.79 -1.28
N LYS A 50 -24.67 13.54 -0.95
CA LYS A 50 -24.26 12.55 0.05
C LYS A 50 -24.08 13.20 1.42
N ASP A 51 -24.42 12.45 2.48
CA ASP A 51 -24.26 12.92 3.85
C ASP A 51 -22.78 13.17 4.22
N THR A 52 -21.85 12.40 3.66
CA THR A 52 -20.40 12.57 3.81
C THR A 52 -19.92 13.95 3.37
N TRP A 53 -20.46 14.45 2.25
CA TRP A 53 -20.18 15.80 1.79
C TRP A 53 -20.75 16.85 2.75
N ARG A 54 -21.99 16.65 3.23
CA ARG A 54 -22.67 17.57 4.16
C ARG A 54 -21.93 17.65 5.50
N PHE A 55 -21.48 16.51 6.04
CA PHE A 55 -20.69 16.46 7.27
C PHE A 55 -19.34 17.15 7.11
N THR A 56 -18.65 16.93 5.98
CA THR A 56 -17.40 17.62 5.66
C THR A 56 -17.59 19.13 5.55
N LYS A 57 -18.69 19.59 4.92
CA LYS A 57 -19.05 21.01 4.83
C LYS A 57 -19.42 21.62 6.18
N ALA A 58 -20.02 20.84 7.07
CA ALA A 58 -20.32 21.26 8.44
C ALA A 58 -19.05 21.38 9.32
N GLY A 59 -17.89 20.93 8.82
CA GLY A 59 -16.60 21.06 9.49
C GLY A 59 -16.01 19.76 10.01
N SER A 60 -16.63 18.60 9.74
CA SER A 60 -16.06 17.33 10.16
C SER A 60 -14.75 17.03 9.42
N GLU A 61 -13.68 16.76 10.17
CA GLU A 61 -12.40 16.29 9.61
C GLU A 61 -12.49 14.84 9.10
N LEU A 62 -13.44 14.06 9.65
CA LEU A 62 -13.64 12.64 9.34
C LEU A 62 -15.12 12.27 9.38
N SER A 63 -15.61 11.72 8.28
CA SER A 63 -16.97 11.18 8.16
C SER A 63 -16.92 9.70 7.80
N VAL A 64 -17.72 8.89 8.46
CA VAL A 64 -17.70 7.43 8.28
C VAL A 64 -19.10 6.92 8.00
N ILE A 65 -19.25 6.17 6.92
CA ILE A 65 -20.45 5.36 6.64
C ILE A 65 -20.14 3.94 7.05
N ASN A 66 -20.91 3.43 8.01
CA ASN A 66 -20.77 2.08 8.55
C ASN A 66 -22.01 1.27 8.17
N SER A 67 -21.89 0.41 7.16
CA SER A 67 -22.93 -0.55 6.77
C SER A 67 -22.46 -1.99 7.06
N LEU A 68 -23.39 -2.95 6.98
CA LEU A 68 -23.05 -4.36 7.20
C LEU A 68 -22.03 -4.89 6.17
N ASP A 69 -22.07 -4.38 4.94
CA ASP A 69 -21.21 -4.85 3.86
C ASP A 69 -19.90 -4.07 3.75
N HIS A 70 -19.93 -2.76 4.05
CA HIS A 70 -18.82 -1.86 3.76
C HIS A 70 -18.64 -0.76 4.81
N LEU A 71 -17.39 -0.43 5.06
CA LEU A 71 -16.99 0.78 5.76
C LEU A 71 -16.42 1.78 4.75
N ALA A 72 -17.04 2.94 4.62
CA ALA A 72 -16.52 4.02 3.79
C ALA A 72 -16.04 5.16 4.68
N ILE A 73 -14.76 5.53 4.56
CA ILE A 73 -14.11 6.56 5.35
C ILE A 73 -13.81 7.75 4.44
N TYR A 74 -14.35 8.90 4.80
CA TYR A 74 -14.13 10.17 4.12
C TYR A 74 -13.37 11.09 5.05
N ARG A 75 -12.13 11.42 4.67
CA ARG A 75 -11.29 12.34 5.40
C ARG A 75 -11.01 13.56 4.54
N ARG A 76 -11.19 14.76 5.10
CA ARG A 76 -10.77 15.97 4.40
C ARG A 76 -9.25 16.06 4.39
N MET A 77 -8.69 16.27 3.21
CA MET A 77 -7.25 16.29 2.97
C MET A 77 -6.84 17.61 2.33
N ASP A 78 -5.78 18.24 2.86
CA ASP A 78 -5.14 19.39 2.23
C ASP A 78 -4.03 18.98 1.25
N ASN A 79 -3.49 17.77 1.42
CA ASN A 79 -2.44 17.17 0.59
C ASN A 79 -2.70 15.67 0.38
N TYR A 80 -2.15 15.10 -0.69
CA TYR A 80 -2.16 13.64 -0.85
C TYR A 80 -1.31 12.98 0.24
N PHE A 81 -1.80 11.87 0.76
CA PHE A 81 -0.98 10.99 1.58
C PHE A 81 0.00 10.20 0.72
N ASP A 82 1.19 9.98 1.29
CA ASP A 82 2.08 8.94 0.77
C ASP A 82 1.45 7.55 1.05
N PRO A 83 1.66 6.54 0.21
CA PRO A 83 1.21 5.17 0.47
C PRO A 83 1.50 4.64 1.88
N GLN A 84 2.64 5.00 2.49
CA GLN A 84 2.97 4.61 3.87
C GLN A 84 2.05 5.29 4.89
N ASP A 85 1.70 6.57 4.71
CA ASP A 85 0.73 7.27 5.57
C ASP A 85 -0.64 6.59 5.50
N ILE A 86 -1.05 6.12 4.32
CA ILE A 86 -2.32 5.39 4.14
C ILE A 86 -2.26 4.04 4.85
N SER A 87 -1.16 3.30 4.69
CA SER A 87 -0.91 2.04 5.39
C SER A 87 -1.01 2.22 6.91
N ASN A 88 -0.43 3.30 7.42
CA ASN A 88 -0.43 3.66 8.83
C ASN A 88 -1.78 4.20 9.32
N PHE A 89 -2.56 4.84 8.47
CA PHE A 89 -3.90 5.34 8.82
C PHE A 89 -4.90 4.21 8.98
N VAL A 90 -4.88 3.23 8.07
CA VAL A 90 -5.88 2.17 8.04
C VAL A 90 -5.64 1.16 9.17
N LEU A 91 -4.39 0.90 9.57
CA LEU A 91 -3.97 -0.05 10.62
C LEU A 91 -4.57 -1.46 10.52
N TRP A 92 -5.28 -1.80 9.45
CA TRP A 92 -5.86 -3.12 9.25
C TRP A 92 -4.78 -4.16 8.97
N ASP A 93 -5.16 -5.42 9.17
CA ASP A 93 -4.26 -6.55 9.02
C ASP A 93 -4.17 -6.95 7.54
N PHE A 94 -3.13 -6.46 6.87
CA PHE A 94 -2.76 -6.84 5.51
C PHE A 94 -1.24 -6.93 5.37
N ASP A 95 -0.78 -7.79 4.46
CA ASP A 95 0.64 -8.09 4.24
C ASP A 95 1.26 -7.15 3.19
N ILE A 96 0.47 -6.81 2.16
CA ILE A 96 0.90 -5.98 1.03
C ILE A 96 -0.11 -4.87 0.71
N LEU A 97 0.39 -3.67 0.47
CA LEU A 97 -0.34 -2.57 -0.14
C LEU A 97 0.07 -2.43 -1.61
N LEU A 98 -0.85 -2.78 -2.51
CA LEU A 98 -0.73 -2.46 -3.93
C LEU A 98 -1.20 -1.02 -4.16
N THR A 99 -0.54 -0.31 -5.07
CA THR A 99 -1.03 0.99 -5.51
C THR A 99 -1.27 1.05 -7.01
N GLU A 100 -2.33 1.73 -7.44
CA GLU A 100 -2.51 2.14 -8.82
C GLU A 100 -2.09 3.62 -8.94
N GLY A 101 -0.97 3.89 -9.61
CA GLY A 101 -0.44 5.24 -9.75
C GLY A 101 0.73 5.54 -8.80
N PHE A 102 0.71 6.71 -8.14
CA PHE A 102 1.86 7.21 -7.35
C PHE A 102 3.18 7.19 -8.12
N LYS A 103 3.17 7.68 -9.37
CA LYS A 103 4.34 7.65 -10.28
C LYS A 103 5.60 8.28 -9.69
N SER A 104 5.43 9.35 -8.89
CA SER A 104 6.50 10.09 -8.24
C SER A 104 6.94 9.52 -6.90
N SER A 105 6.31 8.45 -6.39
CA SER A 105 6.72 7.82 -5.12
C SER A 105 8.05 7.08 -5.27
N ASN A 106 8.70 6.75 -4.15
CA ASN A 106 9.96 6.00 -4.16
C ASN A 106 9.79 4.50 -3.90
N TYR A 107 8.56 3.98 -4.02
CA TYR A 107 8.29 2.55 -3.83
C TYR A 107 8.71 1.71 -5.05
N PRO A 108 9.05 0.42 -4.84
CA PRO A 108 9.23 -0.53 -5.94
C PRO A 108 8.01 -0.56 -6.87
N LYS A 109 8.26 -0.65 -8.18
CA LYS A 109 7.24 -0.47 -9.21
C LYS A 109 7.20 -1.60 -10.22
N ILE A 110 5.99 -1.92 -10.65
CA ILE A 110 5.73 -2.68 -11.87
C ILE A 110 5.15 -1.69 -12.88
N GLU A 111 5.80 -1.54 -14.03
CA GLU A 111 5.30 -0.63 -15.07
C GLU A 111 4.55 -1.40 -16.16
N VAL A 112 3.28 -1.05 -16.37
CA VAL A 112 2.45 -1.55 -17.46
C VAL A 112 2.59 -0.63 -18.67
N HIS A 113 3.18 -1.18 -19.72
CA HIS A 113 3.58 -0.47 -20.92
C HIS A 113 3.02 -1.14 -22.18
N ARG A 114 2.35 -0.37 -23.04
CA ARG A 114 1.91 -0.83 -24.37
C ARG A 114 2.81 -0.25 -25.44
N ASN A 115 3.23 -1.05 -26.41
CA ASN A 115 4.11 -0.63 -27.50
C ASN A 115 3.53 0.55 -28.31
N GLU A 116 2.21 0.65 -28.45
CA GLU A 116 1.56 1.80 -29.11
C GLU A 116 1.78 3.14 -28.37
N GLN A 117 2.21 3.08 -27.11
CA GLN A 117 2.46 4.25 -26.27
C GLN A 117 3.91 4.74 -26.34
N GLY A 118 4.71 4.23 -27.29
CA GLY A 118 6.12 4.58 -27.49
C GLY A 118 7.06 3.58 -26.82
N GLN A 119 8.34 3.92 -26.66
CA GLN A 119 9.34 3.06 -25.98
C GLN A 119 9.75 3.58 -24.59
N GLU A 120 9.37 4.81 -24.26
CA GLU A 120 9.75 5.45 -23.01
C GLU A 120 8.97 4.87 -21.82
N LEU A 121 9.72 4.48 -20.80
CA LEU A 121 9.20 4.10 -19.49
C LEU A 121 9.06 5.34 -18.60
N LEU A 122 8.05 5.33 -17.75
CA LEU A 122 7.74 6.39 -16.79
C LEU A 122 8.60 6.30 -15.53
N THR A 123 9.09 5.11 -15.23
CA THR A 123 9.73 4.77 -13.95
C THR A 123 11.24 4.86 -14.05
N ASP A 124 11.88 5.44 -13.03
CA ASP A 124 13.32 5.32 -12.84
C ASP A 124 13.70 3.82 -12.76
N PRO A 125 14.62 3.34 -13.62
CA PRO A 125 15.07 1.94 -13.59
C PRO A 125 15.46 1.42 -12.21
N LYS A 126 15.95 2.28 -11.30
CA LYS A 126 16.31 1.88 -9.92
C LYS A 126 15.11 1.42 -9.08
N LEU A 127 13.91 1.87 -9.41
CA LEU A 127 12.67 1.52 -8.72
C LEU A 127 11.88 0.43 -9.45
N LEU A 128 12.29 0.06 -10.66
CA LEU A 128 11.55 -0.83 -11.54
C LEU A 128 11.85 -2.29 -11.20
N LEU A 129 10.84 -3.02 -10.73
CA LEU A 129 10.92 -4.46 -10.47
C LEU A 129 10.74 -5.28 -11.75
N ALA A 130 9.80 -4.84 -12.60
CA ALA A 130 9.46 -5.50 -13.86
C ALA A 130 8.66 -4.58 -14.78
N VAL A 131 8.64 -4.91 -16.06
CA VAL A 131 7.74 -4.31 -17.06
C VAL A 131 6.72 -5.34 -17.52
N VAL A 132 5.45 -4.94 -17.59
CA VAL A 132 4.38 -5.72 -18.21
C VAL A 132 4.10 -5.11 -19.57
N THR A 133 4.34 -5.87 -20.64
CA THR A 133 4.24 -5.34 -22.00
C THR A 133 3.69 -6.34 -23.00
N ASP A 134 3.16 -5.82 -24.11
CA ASP A 134 2.72 -6.58 -25.27
C ASP A 134 3.83 -6.82 -26.30
N LYS A 135 4.94 -6.08 -26.21
CA LYS A 135 6.12 -6.28 -27.04
C LYS A 135 7.40 -6.08 -26.23
N PRO A 136 8.39 -7.00 -26.32
CA PRO A 136 9.65 -6.85 -25.61
C PRO A 136 10.36 -5.51 -25.91
N LEU A 137 10.87 -4.89 -24.87
CA LEU A 137 11.71 -3.69 -24.89
C LEU A 137 13.19 -4.06 -24.74
N ASP A 138 14.10 -3.22 -25.24
CA ASP A 138 15.54 -3.41 -25.08
C ASP A 138 16.02 -2.89 -23.72
N ILE A 139 15.66 -3.60 -22.65
CA ILE A 139 15.99 -3.28 -21.26
C ILE A 139 16.40 -4.54 -20.50
N SER A 140 17.20 -4.37 -19.45
CA SER A 140 17.69 -5.47 -18.60
C SER A 140 16.70 -5.96 -17.55
N MET A 141 15.61 -5.22 -17.32
CA MET A 141 14.62 -5.57 -16.30
C MET A 141 13.74 -6.75 -16.74
N PRO A 142 13.23 -7.57 -15.80
CA PRO A 142 12.27 -8.62 -16.11
C PRO A 142 11.07 -8.08 -16.88
N GLN A 143 10.64 -8.80 -17.91
CA GLN A 143 9.50 -8.44 -18.74
C GLN A 143 8.48 -9.57 -18.76
N PHE A 144 7.21 -9.22 -18.62
CA PHE A 144 6.09 -10.16 -18.57
C PHE A 144 5.02 -9.77 -19.56
N SER A 145 4.26 -10.76 -20.05
CA SER A 145 3.02 -10.49 -20.76
C SER A 145 1.93 -10.07 -19.78
N HIS A 146 0.83 -9.51 -20.28
CA HIS A 146 -0.32 -9.12 -19.46
C HIS A 146 -1.07 -10.30 -18.83
N ASP A 147 -0.80 -11.52 -19.31
CA ASP A 147 -1.43 -12.75 -18.85
C ASP A 147 -0.51 -13.59 -17.96
N ASP A 148 0.78 -13.26 -17.86
CA ASP A 148 1.71 -13.91 -16.94
C ASP A 148 1.61 -13.35 -15.52
N VAL A 149 0.40 -13.44 -14.96
CA VAL A 149 0.07 -12.96 -13.61
C VAL A 149 0.89 -13.72 -12.56
N ALA A 150 1.13 -15.00 -12.79
CA ALA A 150 1.89 -15.85 -11.87
C ALA A 150 3.36 -15.39 -11.77
N GLY A 151 4.03 -15.15 -12.91
CA GLY A 151 5.40 -14.66 -12.92
C GLY A 151 5.54 -13.26 -12.29
N ILE A 152 4.54 -12.39 -12.50
CA ILE A 152 4.51 -11.06 -11.86
C ILE A 152 4.34 -11.21 -10.33
N ALA A 153 3.45 -12.09 -9.88
CA ALA A 153 3.27 -12.39 -8.46
C ALA A 153 4.53 -12.97 -7.81
N ASP A 154 5.31 -13.81 -8.52
CA ASP A 154 6.58 -14.34 -8.02
C ASP A 154 7.60 -13.22 -7.72
N ILE A 155 7.67 -12.17 -8.56
CA ILE A 155 8.55 -11.01 -8.33
C ILE A 155 8.07 -10.19 -7.14
N ILE A 156 6.76 -10.05 -6.96
CA ILE A 156 6.15 -9.39 -5.80
C ILE A 156 6.50 -10.15 -4.51
N GLU A 157 6.32 -11.48 -4.48
CA GLU A 157 6.64 -12.30 -3.30
C GLU A 157 8.13 -12.22 -2.94
N LYS A 158 9.03 -12.32 -3.93
CA LYS A 158 10.47 -12.15 -3.70
C LYS A 158 10.80 -10.80 -3.07
N THR A 159 10.09 -9.75 -3.48
CA THR A 159 10.24 -8.40 -2.93
C THR A 159 9.71 -8.30 -1.50
N ILE A 160 8.57 -8.93 -1.20
CA ILE A 160 8.02 -8.99 0.16
C ILE A 160 9.01 -9.71 1.10
N ILE A 161 9.50 -10.88 0.68
CA ILE A 161 10.41 -11.70 1.49
C ILE A 161 11.72 -10.97 1.77
N SER A 162 12.26 -10.22 0.79
CA SER A 162 13.50 -9.46 1.00
C SER A 162 13.31 -8.26 1.94
N GLN A 163 12.11 -7.67 1.98
CA GLN A 163 11.76 -6.56 2.88
C GLN A 163 11.48 -7.02 4.32
N ASN A 164 10.93 -8.22 4.52
CA ASN A 164 10.53 -8.73 5.83
C ASN A 164 11.70 -9.09 6.78
N ASN A 165 12.95 -9.03 6.33
CA ASN A 165 14.13 -9.33 7.16
C ASN A 165 14.54 -8.19 8.12
N VAL A 166 13.73 -7.14 8.26
CA VAL A 166 14.00 -6.01 9.17
C VAL A 166 12.82 -5.81 10.10
N SER A 167 13.05 -5.92 11.41
CA SER A 167 12.06 -5.56 12.43
C SER A 167 11.88 -4.04 12.45
N ASP A 168 10.80 -3.55 11.83
CA ASP A 168 10.51 -2.11 11.76
C ASP A 168 9.63 -1.66 12.93
N LEU A 169 10.26 -1.17 14.01
CA LEU A 169 9.53 -0.44 15.03
C LEU A 169 9.31 1.01 14.58
N GLU A 170 8.05 1.39 14.42
CA GLU A 170 7.62 2.78 14.29
C GLU A 170 7.06 3.29 15.62
N ILE A 171 7.50 4.48 16.04
CA ILE A 171 7.01 5.15 17.24
C ILE A 171 6.36 6.44 16.78
N VAL A 172 5.09 6.62 17.14
CA VAL A 172 4.29 7.79 16.77
C VAL A 172 3.85 8.51 18.04
N VAL A 173 4.17 9.80 18.15
CA VAL A 173 3.83 10.66 19.29
C VAL A 173 2.91 11.77 18.77
N ASP A 174 1.71 11.86 19.33
CA ASP A 174 0.67 12.82 18.91
C ASP A 174 0.39 12.80 17.40
N GLY A 175 0.42 11.60 16.80
CA GLY A 175 0.22 11.39 15.37
C GLY A 175 1.45 11.67 14.50
N VAL A 176 2.60 12.03 15.09
CA VAL A 176 3.84 12.35 14.36
C VAL A 176 4.90 11.25 14.58
N PRO A 177 5.51 10.69 13.52
CA PRO A 177 6.60 9.74 13.66
C PRO A 177 7.79 10.34 14.44
N ALA A 178 8.18 9.67 15.52
CA ALA A 178 9.29 10.05 16.36
C ALA A 178 10.60 9.45 15.85
N LYS A 179 11.66 10.28 15.79
CA LYS A 179 13.02 9.80 15.50
C LYS A 179 13.59 9.09 16.72
N VAL A 180 13.84 7.81 16.59
CA VAL A 180 14.40 6.96 17.64
C VAL A 180 15.58 6.18 17.09
N SER A 181 16.64 6.04 17.90
CA SER A 181 17.86 5.34 17.47
C SER A 181 17.58 3.87 17.16
N PRO A 182 18.32 3.25 16.20
CA PRO A 182 18.15 1.84 15.87
C PRO A 182 18.29 0.92 17.08
N TYR A 183 19.25 1.22 17.99
CA TYR A 183 19.44 0.48 19.23
C TYR A 183 18.19 0.51 20.13
N LEU A 184 17.58 1.70 20.34
CA LEU A 184 16.40 1.79 21.20
C LEU A 184 15.19 1.11 20.54
N LYS A 185 15.08 1.17 19.22
CA LYS A 185 14.05 0.43 18.48
C LYS A 185 14.15 -1.07 18.71
N ASP A 186 15.35 -1.63 18.63
CA ASP A 186 15.61 -3.05 18.84
C ASP A 186 15.34 -3.49 20.29
N VAL A 187 15.77 -2.71 21.29
CA VAL A 187 15.46 -2.96 22.70
C VAL A 187 13.95 -2.95 22.96
N LEU A 188 13.23 -1.95 22.43
CA LEU A 188 11.79 -1.85 22.59
C LEU A 188 11.06 -2.99 21.87
N ALA A 189 11.43 -3.32 20.64
CA ALA A 189 10.83 -4.42 19.90
C ALA A 189 10.94 -5.76 20.65
N ARG A 190 12.13 -6.09 21.18
CA ARG A 190 12.34 -7.30 21.99
C ARG A 190 11.52 -7.28 23.29
N THR A 191 11.53 -6.14 23.99
CA THR A 191 10.79 -5.99 25.25
C THR A 191 9.29 -6.16 25.05
N LEU A 192 8.73 -5.49 24.05
CA LEU A 192 7.31 -5.56 23.73
C LEU A 192 6.91 -6.97 23.27
N SER A 193 7.74 -7.63 22.47
CA SER A 193 7.48 -9.00 22.03
C SER A 193 7.45 -9.98 23.21
N ALA A 194 8.38 -9.84 24.17
CA ALA A 194 8.44 -10.69 25.36
C ALA A 194 7.27 -10.47 26.34
N MET A 195 6.54 -9.35 26.23
CA MET A 195 5.38 -9.05 27.07
C MET A 195 4.08 -9.67 26.56
N ILE A 196 4.05 -10.20 25.33
CA ILE A 196 2.84 -10.76 24.73
C ILE A 196 2.69 -12.23 25.13
N PRO A 197 1.56 -12.63 25.75
CA PRO A 197 1.32 -14.03 26.08
C PRO A 197 1.22 -14.92 24.84
N ASP A 198 1.89 -16.08 24.85
CA ASP A 198 1.87 -17.08 23.76
C ASP A 198 0.46 -17.52 23.34
N SER A 199 -0.50 -17.44 24.26
CA SER A 199 -1.89 -17.86 24.07
C SER A 199 -2.68 -17.01 23.06
N GLN A 200 -2.15 -15.88 22.60
CA GLN A 200 -2.88 -14.97 21.70
C GLN A 200 -2.54 -15.10 20.20
N ASN A 201 -1.55 -15.93 19.79
CA ASN A 201 -1.13 -15.89 18.37
C ASN A 201 -0.48 -17.15 17.75
N ASN A 202 -0.79 -18.37 18.22
CA ASN A 202 -0.14 -19.61 17.72
C ASN A 202 1.41 -19.56 17.72
N GLY A 203 2.01 -18.70 18.54
CA GLY A 203 3.47 -18.60 18.73
C GLY A 203 4.20 -17.52 17.92
N GLU A 204 3.56 -16.75 17.05
CA GLU A 204 4.27 -15.69 16.29
C GLU A 204 3.43 -14.40 16.12
N VAL A 205 3.93 -13.30 16.68
CA VAL A 205 3.28 -11.99 16.57
C VAL A 205 3.72 -11.32 15.27
N LYS A 206 2.81 -11.31 14.28
CA LYS A 206 3.06 -10.67 12.98
C LYS A 206 3.01 -9.15 13.03
N ASN A 207 2.07 -8.60 13.80
CA ASN A 207 1.84 -7.15 13.93
C ASN A 207 1.40 -6.84 15.38
N LEU A 208 2.02 -5.81 15.98
CA LEU A 208 1.67 -5.32 17.32
C LEU A 208 1.42 -3.82 17.27
N HIS A 209 0.21 -3.39 17.66
CA HIS A 209 -0.14 -1.98 17.80
C HIS A 209 -0.40 -1.66 19.28
N ILE A 210 0.35 -0.70 19.82
CA ILE A 210 0.21 -0.23 21.20
C ILE A 210 -0.11 1.26 21.15
N SER A 211 -1.23 1.64 21.77
CA SER A 211 -1.60 3.04 21.94
C SER A 211 -1.71 3.39 23.41
N LEU A 212 -1.15 4.54 23.78
CA LEU A 212 -1.25 5.11 25.13
C LEU A 212 -1.86 6.49 25.02
N ARG A 213 -3.02 6.69 25.66
CA ARG A 213 -3.70 7.98 25.76
C ARG A 213 -3.72 8.43 27.20
N ARG A 214 -3.11 9.59 27.50
CA ARG A 214 -3.22 10.22 28.82
C ARG A 214 -4.56 10.95 28.91
N LYS A 215 -5.29 10.79 30.01
CA LYS A 215 -6.42 11.65 30.34
C LYS A 215 -5.84 12.95 30.90
N HIS A 216 -6.19 14.08 30.29
CA HIS A 216 -6.08 15.38 30.93
C HIS A 216 -7.33 15.62 31.78
#